data_AF-Q1J227-F1
#
_entry.id   AF-Q1J227-F1
#
_cell.length_a   1.000
_cell.length_b   1.000
_cell.length_c   1.000
_cell.angle_alpha   90.00
_cell.angle_beta   90.00
_cell.angle_gamma   90.00
#
_symmetry.space_group_name_H-M   'P 1'
#
loop_
_entity.id
_entity.type
_entity.pdbx_description
1 polymer ?
#
loop_
_entity_poly.entity_id
_entity_poly.type
_entity_poly.pdbx_seq_one_letter_code
_entity_poly.pdbx_strand_id
1 'polypeptide(L)'
;MHRLLALTLTLTLGAGLPVWVLAQEAVPASQPATPAEAAPTPAGSEAENASLELVRKGDDGQERRIRIVRTGTSDATGIFTLCGPQEDEPQDAPTLAVFSETGPGGVQITIDKNVIRVPLALVTQRQAENGEGGDGHVEASAGTARFLDEVPPGKTDRLSRCAVEATPQPAPDTVLVTQGKTQLKGQKLLYDESDGIARIDGPISFTRPSQDGLLTGSSASIEVNVDEEQTVLVGNVVLKSQGGRISRAARVEYDDQANTARLIGTSEQPAESVQGGDVLRAQELLYDLDRNEVVARAAPGGTITGEFQDGESSSGAPAAPPTLLPTAP
;
A
#
# COMPACT_ATOMS: atom_id res chain seq x y z
N MET A 1 -2.91 48.07 6.66
CA MET A 1 -3.57 48.50 7.91
C MET A 1 -4.80 47.63 8.13
N HIS A 2 -5.02 47.14 9.36
CA HIS A 2 -6.05 46.19 9.88
C HIS A 2 -5.46 44.81 10.18
N ARG A 3 -4.83 44.61 11.35
CA ARG A 3 -5.34 44.41 12.73
C ARG A 3 -5.70 42.94 13.02
N LEU A 4 -4.78 42.31 13.77
CA LEU A 4 -4.99 41.11 14.58
C LEU A 4 -6.09 41.34 15.62
N LEU A 5 -6.86 40.29 15.93
CA LEU A 5 -7.54 40.14 17.22
C LEU A 5 -7.29 38.74 17.77
N ALA A 6 -6.59 38.68 18.90
CA ALA A 6 -6.41 37.49 19.74
C ALA A 6 -7.54 37.46 20.78
N LEU A 7 -8.06 36.26 21.08
CA LEU A 7 -9.06 36.05 22.13
C LEU A 7 -8.50 35.06 23.17
N THR A 8 -8.12 35.60 24.31
CA THR A 8 -7.76 34.89 25.55
C THR A 8 -9.02 34.60 26.37
N LEU A 9 -9.17 33.36 26.86
CA LEU A 9 -10.23 32.97 27.80
C LEU A 9 -9.60 32.48 29.11
N THR A 10 -9.81 33.24 30.18
CA THR A 10 -9.47 32.93 31.58
C THR A 10 -10.70 32.40 32.32
N LEU A 11 -10.56 31.32 33.08
CA LEU A 11 -11.55 30.87 34.07
C LEU A 11 -10.88 30.63 35.43
N THR A 12 -11.53 31.10 36.49
CA THR A 12 -11.06 31.15 37.87
C THR A 12 -11.97 30.37 38.84
N LEU A 13 -11.35 29.94 39.96
CA LEU A 13 -11.87 29.78 41.34
C LEU A 13 -12.54 28.46 41.79
N GLY A 14 -12.06 27.98 42.95
CA GLY A 14 -12.80 27.11 43.87
C GLY A 14 -11.92 26.40 44.91
N ALA A 15 -11.87 26.91 46.14
CA ALA A 15 -11.09 26.40 47.29
C ALA A 15 -11.92 25.52 48.24
N GLY A 16 -11.25 24.65 49.03
CA GLY A 16 -11.83 24.03 50.24
C GLY A 16 -11.00 22.87 50.81
N LEU A 17 -10.41 23.05 52.00
CA LEU A 17 -9.81 22.02 52.88
C LEU A 17 -10.78 21.71 54.06
N PRO A 18 -10.62 20.60 54.81
CA PRO A 18 -9.81 20.66 56.05
C PRO A 18 -9.01 19.40 56.47
N VAL A 19 -7.82 19.67 57.02
CA VAL A 19 -7.04 19.12 58.16
C VAL A 19 -7.47 17.80 58.86
N TRP A 20 -6.49 16.90 59.08
CA TRP A 20 -6.19 16.24 60.37
C TRP A 20 -4.71 15.85 60.49
N VAL A 21 -4.21 15.91 61.73
CA VAL A 21 -2.82 15.89 62.20
C VAL A 21 -2.60 14.69 63.13
N LEU A 22 -1.40 14.09 63.14
CA LEU A 22 -0.55 13.74 64.31
C LEU A 22 0.68 12.92 63.82
N ALA A 23 1.89 13.49 63.92
CA ALA A 23 3.01 13.10 64.83
C ALA A 23 3.64 11.72 64.51
N GLN A 24 4.96 11.54 64.38
CA GLN A 24 6.00 11.85 65.37
C GLN A 24 7.44 11.69 64.78
N GLU A 25 8.40 12.32 65.45
CA GLU A 25 9.86 12.44 65.24
C GLU A 25 10.66 11.22 64.74
N ALA A 26 11.70 11.48 63.92
CA ALA A 26 13.11 11.45 64.36
C ALA A 26 14.07 11.78 63.19
N VAL A 27 15.01 12.71 63.41
CA VAL A 27 16.20 12.90 62.57
C VAL A 27 17.37 12.24 63.30
N PRO A 28 18.25 11.52 62.59
CA PRO A 28 19.65 11.95 62.69
C PRO A 28 20.42 11.92 61.36
N ALA A 29 21.30 12.92 61.26
CA ALA A 29 22.67 12.88 60.72
C ALA A 29 22.92 12.46 59.26
N SER A 30 23.23 13.50 58.48
CA SER A 30 24.25 13.60 57.43
C SER A 30 25.14 12.37 57.17
N GLN A 31 25.06 11.83 55.95
CA GLN A 31 26.13 11.06 55.30
C GLN A 31 26.36 11.57 53.86
N PRO A 32 27.60 11.47 53.33
CA PRO A 32 28.03 12.18 52.12
C PRO A 32 27.39 11.61 50.85
N ALA A 33 27.15 12.50 49.88
CA ALA A 33 26.70 12.15 48.53
C ALA A 33 27.68 11.15 47.89
N THR A 34 27.22 9.91 47.74
CA THR A 34 27.83 8.92 46.85
C THR A 34 27.26 9.18 45.45
N PRO A 35 28.05 9.21 44.37
CA PRO A 35 27.52 9.37 43.03
C PRO A 35 26.51 8.25 42.75
N ALA A 36 25.28 8.63 42.37
CA ALA A 36 24.30 7.68 41.88
C ALA A 36 24.85 7.04 40.60
N GLU A 37 25.36 5.82 40.76
CA GLU A 37 25.66 4.89 39.69
C GLU A 37 24.40 4.77 38.83
N ALA A 38 24.54 5.12 37.55
CA ALA A 38 23.47 5.05 36.57
C ALA A 38 22.92 3.61 36.58
N ALA A 39 21.68 3.47 37.03
CA ALA A 39 20.96 2.22 36.91
C ALA A 39 21.00 1.79 35.44
N PRO A 40 21.44 0.57 35.12
CA PRO A 40 21.37 0.09 33.75
C PRO A 40 19.90 0.10 33.34
N THR A 41 19.61 0.81 32.25
CA THR A 41 18.35 0.71 31.54
C THR A 41 18.02 -0.78 31.40
N PRO A 42 16.82 -1.25 31.80
CA PRO A 42 16.48 -2.64 31.56
C PRO A 42 16.55 -2.85 30.05
N ALA A 43 17.46 -3.72 29.61
CA ALA A 43 17.47 -4.25 28.27
C ALA A 43 16.11 -4.92 28.06
N GLY A 44 15.21 -4.18 27.40
CA GLY A 44 14.01 -4.76 26.84
C GLY A 44 14.47 -5.77 25.82
N SER A 45 14.29 -7.04 26.14
CA SER A 45 14.35 -8.13 25.18
C SER A 45 13.14 -8.02 24.25
N GLU A 46 13.16 -7.04 23.35
CA GLU A 46 12.45 -7.13 22.10
C GLU A 46 13.45 -7.76 21.13
N ALA A 47 13.10 -8.89 20.54
CA ALA A 47 13.81 -9.32 19.35
C ALA A 47 13.51 -8.26 18.28
N GLU A 48 14.38 -7.26 18.16
CA GLU A 48 14.21 -6.15 17.23
C GLU A 48 14.10 -6.73 15.82
N ASN A 49 12.94 -6.57 15.19
CA ASN A 49 12.74 -6.96 13.81
C ASN A 49 13.76 -6.22 12.94
N ALA A 50 14.55 -6.95 12.17
CA ALA A 50 15.49 -6.35 11.23
C ALA A 50 14.74 -5.43 10.25
N SER A 51 15.21 -4.19 10.11
CA SER A 51 14.58 -3.21 9.24
C SER A 51 15.58 -2.31 8.52
N LEU A 52 15.16 -1.81 7.36
CA LEU A 52 15.87 -0.84 6.53
C LEU A 52 14.85 0.16 6.00
N GLU A 53 15.29 1.40 5.79
CA GLU A 53 14.46 2.43 5.20
C GLU A 53 15.19 3.12 4.07
N LEU A 54 14.55 3.22 2.89
CA LEU A 54 15.01 4.07 1.81
C LEU A 54 14.31 5.42 1.93
N VAL A 55 15.08 6.50 1.79
CA VAL A 55 14.57 7.87 1.85
C VAL A 55 14.64 8.50 0.46
N ARG A 56 13.48 8.66 -0.17
CA ARG A 56 13.33 9.34 -1.44
C ARG A 56 13.02 10.81 -1.20
N LYS A 57 13.72 11.71 -1.90
CA LYS A 57 13.37 13.13 -1.95
C LYS A 57 12.69 13.44 -3.28
N GLY A 58 11.41 13.78 -3.23
CA GLY A 58 10.64 14.11 -4.42
C GLY A 58 11.00 15.48 -5.00
N ASP A 59 10.53 15.75 -6.22
CA ASP A 59 10.71 17.05 -6.90
C ASP A 59 10.05 18.22 -6.15
N ASP A 60 9.06 17.91 -5.31
CA ASP A 60 8.40 18.84 -4.39
C ASP A 60 9.23 19.16 -3.14
N GLY A 61 10.41 18.55 -3.01
CA GLY A 61 11.32 18.69 -1.87
C GLY A 61 10.89 17.92 -0.62
N GLN A 62 9.81 17.14 -0.67
CA GLN A 62 9.35 16.32 0.45
C GLN A 62 10.09 14.98 0.48
N GLU A 63 10.35 14.48 1.69
CA GLU A 63 10.91 13.16 1.90
C GLU A 63 9.81 12.11 2.05
N ARG A 64 9.99 10.99 1.36
CA ARG A 64 9.12 9.83 1.40
C ARG A 64 9.93 8.61 1.73
N ARG A 65 9.36 7.72 2.53
CA ARG A 65 10.08 6.61 3.15
C ARG A 65 9.52 5.29 2.65
N ILE A 66 10.41 4.42 2.16
CA ILE A 66 10.10 3.04 1.83
C ILE A 66 10.70 2.18 2.93
N ARG A 67 9.85 1.58 3.76
CA ARG A 67 10.28 0.79 4.91
C ARG A 67 10.23 -0.69 4.61
N ILE A 68 11.33 -1.39 4.81
CA ILE A 68 11.45 -2.84 4.64
C ILE A 68 11.72 -3.46 6.02
N VAL A 69 10.91 -4.45 6.40
CA VAL A 69 10.99 -5.10 7.71
C VAL A 69 10.89 -6.61 7.53
N ARG A 70 11.85 -7.34 8.09
CA ARG A 70 11.70 -8.79 8.30
C ARG A 70 10.80 -8.99 9.52
N THR A 71 9.65 -9.65 9.34
CA THR A 71 8.68 -9.81 10.44
C THR A 71 9.01 -10.96 11.40
N GLY A 72 9.84 -11.91 10.97
CA GLY A 72 10.34 -12.99 11.81
C GLY A 72 11.59 -12.59 12.58
N THR A 73 11.75 -13.17 13.76
CA THR A 73 12.80 -12.84 14.73
C THR A 73 13.85 -13.94 14.89
N SER A 74 13.73 -15.05 14.15
CA SER A 74 14.59 -16.22 14.27
C SER A 74 15.17 -16.63 12.93
N ASP A 75 16.48 -16.88 12.86
CA ASP A 75 17.13 -17.26 11.60
C ASP A 75 16.69 -18.63 11.04
N ALA A 76 15.92 -19.40 11.81
CA ALA A 76 15.30 -20.63 11.33
C ALA A 76 14.24 -20.39 10.24
N THR A 77 13.62 -19.21 10.21
CA THR A 77 12.56 -18.87 9.24
C THR A 77 13.00 -17.89 8.17
N GLY A 78 14.25 -17.41 8.19
CA GLY A 78 14.69 -16.36 7.30
C GLY A 78 16.03 -15.77 7.67
N ILE A 79 16.53 -14.81 6.90
CA ILE A 79 17.76 -14.10 7.19
C ILE A 79 17.60 -12.61 6.94
N PHE A 80 18.44 -11.83 7.61
CA PHE A 80 18.70 -10.44 7.28
C PHE A 80 20.20 -10.20 7.30
N THR A 81 20.70 -9.49 6.28
CA THR A 81 22.13 -9.13 6.21
C THR A 81 22.34 -7.88 5.36
N LEU A 82 23.38 -7.12 5.71
CA LEU A 82 23.85 -5.95 4.99
C LEU A 82 25.24 -6.24 4.45
N CYS A 83 25.38 -6.17 3.13
CA CYS A 83 26.63 -6.33 2.41
C CYS A 83 27.07 -4.94 1.92
N GLY A 84 27.86 -4.26 2.74
CA GLY A 84 28.39 -2.94 2.45
C GLY A 84 29.44 -2.92 1.33
N PRO A 85 29.79 -1.72 0.83
CA PRO A 85 30.87 -1.52 -0.12
C PRO A 85 32.19 -2.14 0.31
N GLN A 86 32.97 -2.65 -0.64
CA GLN A 86 34.30 -3.23 -0.43
C GLN A 86 35.43 -2.24 -0.80
N GLU A 87 36.65 -2.50 -0.34
CA GLU A 87 37.81 -1.61 -0.56
C GLU A 87 38.17 -1.41 -2.04
N ASP A 88 37.83 -2.36 -2.90
CA ASP A 88 38.06 -2.32 -4.35
C ASP A 88 36.94 -1.62 -5.14
N GLU A 89 35.91 -1.13 -4.44
CA GLU A 89 34.73 -0.50 -5.05
C GLU A 89 34.79 1.03 -4.94
N PRO A 90 34.08 1.76 -5.84
CA PRO A 90 33.94 3.21 -5.73
C PRO A 90 33.40 3.66 -4.37
N GLN A 91 33.79 4.86 -3.92
CA GLN A 91 33.37 5.39 -2.61
C GLN A 91 31.85 5.57 -2.49
N ASP A 92 31.17 5.78 -3.62
CA ASP A 92 29.72 5.92 -3.75
C ASP A 92 28.99 4.59 -4.02
N ALA A 93 29.70 3.46 -3.94
CA ALA A 93 29.07 2.15 -4.10
C ALA A 93 27.92 1.97 -3.08
N PRO A 94 26.77 1.42 -3.49
CA PRO A 94 25.63 1.27 -2.61
C PRO A 94 25.82 0.11 -1.64
N THR A 95 25.05 0.09 -0.55
CA THR A 95 24.90 -1.08 0.32
C THR A 95 23.85 -2.03 -0.27
N LEU A 96 24.11 -3.34 -0.25
CA LEU A 96 23.10 -4.36 -0.56
C LEU A 96 22.52 -4.92 0.73
N ALA A 97 21.21 -5.05 0.82
CA ALA A 97 20.52 -5.71 1.90
C ALA A 97 19.71 -6.89 1.35
N VAL A 98 19.72 -8.01 2.09
CA VAL A 98 18.92 -9.18 1.77
C VAL A 98 17.98 -9.48 2.92
N PHE A 99 16.70 -9.58 2.61
CA PHE A 99 15.65 -9.95 3.54
C PHE A 99 14.98 -11.23 3.02
N SER A 100 14.96 -12.29 3.82
CA SER A 100 14.17 -13.49 3.54
C SER A 100 13.37 -13.85 4.77
N GLU A 101 12.11 -14.25 4.59
CA GLU A 101 11.24 -14.71 5.68
C GLU A 101 10.14 -15.64 5.14
N THR A 102 10.13 -16.88 5.60
CA THR A 102 9.16 -17.92 5.22
C THR A 102 7.95 -17.98 6.15
N GLY A 103 8.00 -17.29 7.30
CA GLY A 103 6.87 -17.17 8.20
C GLY A 103 5.70 -16.40 7.59
N PRO A 104 4.50 -16.47 8.20
CA PRO A 104 3.27 -15.89 7.64
C PRO A 104 3.28 -14.36 7.51
N GLY A 105 4.18 -13.67 8.24
CA GLY A 105 4.36 -12.22 8.09
C GLY A 105 5.24 -11.85 6.89
N GLY A 106 6.13 -12.75 6.45
CA GLY A 106 7.09 -12.51 5.38
C GLY A 106 8.01 -11.32 5.63
N VAL A 107 8.59 -10.80 4.56
CA VAL A 107 9.18 -9.47 4.50
C VAL A 107 8.07 -8.48 4.19
N GLN A 108 7.89 -7.50 5.06
CA GLN A 108 6.93 -6.43 4.88
C GLN A 108 7.63 -5.20 4.30
N ILE A 109 7.11 -4.70 3.18
CA ILE A 109 7.56 -3.48 2.51
C ILE A 109 6.39 -2.49 2.55
N THR A 110 6.63 -1.29 3.07
CA THR A 110 5.63 -0.22 3.13
C THR A 110 6.04 0.91 2.20
N ILE A 111 5.16 1.23 1.24
CA ILE A 111 5.32 2.31 0.26
C ILE A 111 4.02 3.11 0.24
N ASP A 112 4.08 4.37 0.68
CA ASP A 112 2.87 5.18 0.91
C ASP A 112 1.86 4.41 1.81
N LYS A 113 0.65 4.13 1.33
CA LYS A 113 -0.42 3.42 2.03
C LYS A 113 -0.41 1.93 1.74
N ASN A 114 0.47 1.46 0.87
CA ASN A 114 0.56 0.06 0.47
C ASN A 114 1.43 -0.72 1.46
N VAL A 115 0.86 -1.77 2.03
CA VAL A 115 1.59 -2.77 2.81
C VAL A 115 1.76 -4.02 1.96
N ILE A 116 2.98 -4.25 1.50
CA ILE A 116 3.36 -5.34 0.61
C ILE A 116 4.05 -6.43 1.42
N ARG A 117 3.66 -7.69 1.24
CA ARG A 117 4.29 -8.85 1.88
C ARG A 117 4.83 -9.79 0.83
N VAL A 118 6.10 -10.19 1.00
CA VAL A 118 6.83 -11.07 0.10
C VAL A 118 7.74 -12.03 0.88
N PRO A 119 8.09 -13.21 0.34
CA PRO A 119 9.08 -14.08 0.96
C PRO A 119 10.52 -13.54 0.93
N LEU A 120 10.91 -12.85 -0.15
CA LEU A 120 12.27 -12.37 -0.40
C LEU A 120 12.25 -10.93 -0.89
N ALA A 121 13.15 -10.10 -0.35
CA ALA A 121 13.47 -8.77 -0.87
C ALA A 121 14.98 -8.54 -0.92
N LEU A 122 15.45 -8.04 -2.06
CA LEU A 122 16.79 -7.56 -2.31
C LEU A 122 16.72 -6.04 -2.42
N VAL A 123 17.48 -5.34 -1.59
CA VAL A 123 17.47 -3.89 -1.55
C VAL A 123 18.86 -3.37 -1.83
N THR A 124 18.97 -2.43 -2.75
CA THR A 124 20.17 -1.62 -2.95
C THR A 124 19.89 -0.26 -2.36
N GLN A 125 20.73 0.23 -1.46
CA GLN A 125 20.60 1.55 -0.84
C GLN A 125 21.83 2.39 -1.15
N ARG A 126 21.63 3.57 -1.73
CA ARG A 126 22.71 4.56 -1.87
C ARG A 126 22.91 5.29 -0.55
N GLN A 127 24.13 5.76 -0.32
CA GLN A 127 24.38 6.69 0.79
C GLN A 127 23.88 8.08 0.39
N ALA A 128 23.16 8.74 1.29
CA ALA A 128 22.82 10.14 1.13
C ALA A 128 24.04 11.04 1.44
N GLU A 129 24.04 12.27 0.93
CA GLU A 129 25.14 13.23 1.12
C GLU A 129 25.44 13.54 2.60
N ASN A 130 24.44 13.40 3.47
CA ASN A 130 24.54 13.59 4.91
C ASN A 130 25.05 12.34 5.67
N GLY A 131 25.37 11.24 4.97
CA GLY A 131 25.79 9.97 5.56
C GLY A 131 24.66 9.11 6.12
N GLU A 132 23.40 9.52 5.93
CA GLU A 132 22.22 8.70 6.25
C GLU A 132 21.86 7.74 5.09
N GLY A 133 20.93 6.82 5.34
CA GLY A 133 20.40 5.92 4.31
C GLY A 133 19.60 6.70 3.26
N GLY A 134 20.06 6.69 2.01
CA GLY A 134 19.40 7.35 0.89
C GLY A 134 18.34 6.49 0.20
N ASP A 135 17.96 6.91 -1.00
CA ASP A 135 17.08 6.16 -1.89
C ASP A 135 17.80 4.93 -2.46
N GLY A 136 17.14 4.20 -3.37
CA GLY A 136 17.77 3.08 -4.05
C GLY A 136 16.83 2.25 -4.91
N HIS A 137 16.98 0.93 -4.77
CA HIS A 137 16.26 -0.04 -5.60
C HIS A 137 15.75 -1.18 -4.73
N VAL A 138 14.54 -1.67 -5.00
CA VAL A 138 13.96 -2.83 -4.32
C VAL A 138 13.49 -3.84 -5.35
N GLU A 139 14.01 -5.05 -5.29
CA GLU A 139 13.48 -6.22 -6.00
C GLU A 139 12.90 -7.20 -4.99
N ALA A 140 11.61 -7.54 -5.12
CA ALA A 140 10.92 -8.38 -4.16
C ALA A 140 9.99 -9.39 -4.85
N SER A 141 10.02 -10.64 -4.41
CA SER A 141 9.24 -11.72 -5.00
C SER A 141 9.17 -12.93 -4.06
N ALA A 142 8.56 -14.02 -4.50
CA ALA A 142 8.90 -15.33 -3.94
C ALA A 142 10.38 -15.67 -4.15
N GLY A 143 10.84 -16.72 -3.46
CA GLY A 143 12.25 -17.10 -3.41
C GLY A 143 12.72 -17.26 -1.98
N THR A 144 14.02 -17.50 -1.83
CA THR A 144 14.68 -17.67 -0.54
C THR A 144 16.06 -17.04 -0.55
N ALA A 145 16.59 -16.76 0.64
CA ALA A 145 18.01 -16.48 0.81
C ALA A 145 18.56 -17.26 2.00
N ARG A 146 19.87 -17.54 1.96
CA ARG A 146 20.59 -18.25 3.01
C ARG A 146 22.04 -17.76 3.10
N PHE A 147 22.62 -17.92 4.29
CA PHE A 147 24.06 -17.82 4.45
C PHE A 147 24.74 -19.04 3.83
N LEU A 148 25.94 -18.81 3.33
CA LEU A 148 26.88 -19.81 2.86
C LEU A 148 27.97 -19.99 3.92
N ASP A 149 28.43 -21.21 4.12
CA ASP A 149 29.52 -21.47 5.07
C ASP A 149 30.84 -20.84 4.60
N GLU A 150 31.05 -20.78 3.28
CA GLU A 150 32.23 -20.20 2.64
C GLU A 150 31.83 -19.41 1.39
N VAL A 151 32.63 -18.40 1.05
CA VAL A 151 32.50 -17.64 -0.19
C VAL A 151 32.78 -18.57 -1.38
N PRO A 152 31.85 -18.75 -2.34
CA PRO A 152 32.07 -19.66 -3.45
C PRO A 152 33.27 -19.24 -4.32
N PRO A 153 34.14 -20.19 -4.74
CA PRO A 153 35.34 -19.87 -5.47
C PRO A 153 35.02 -19.25 -6.84
N GLY A 154 35.71 -18.17 -7.18
CA GLY A 154 35.57 -17.48 -8.48
C GLY A 154 34.35 -16.58 -8.61
N LYS A 155 33.55 -16.40 -7.55
CA LYS A 155 32.47 -15.41 -7.54
C LYS A 155 33.00 -14.02 -7.21
N THR A 156 32.55 -13.03 -7.97
CA THR A 156 32.96 -11.62 -7.83
C THR A 156 31.80 -10.70 -7.44
N ASP A 157 30.55 -11.16 -7.49
CA ASP A 157 29.41 -10.37 -7.07
C ASP A 157 29.41 -10.15 -5.55
N ARG A 158 28.91 -8.99 -5.12
CA ARG A 158 28.97 -8.56 -3.71
C ARG A 158 28.21 -9.50 -2.77
N LEU A 159 27.08 -10.06 -3.20
CA LEU A 159 26.30 -11.01 -2.38
C LEU A 159 27.11 -12.29 -2.12
N SER A 160 27.71 -12.88 -3.15
CA SER A 160 28.54 -14.08 -2.99
C SER A 160 29.77 -13.81 -2.11
N ARG A 161 30.43 -12.65 -2.28
CA ARG A 161 31.56 -12.22 -1.41
C ARG A 161 31.15 -12.03 0.05
N CYS A 162 29.89 -11.68 0.29
CA CYS A 162 29.27 -11.59 1.60
C CYS A 162 28.85 -12.95 2.17
N ALA A 163 29.19 -14.05 1.48
CA ALA A 163 28.75 -15.42 1.81
C ALA A 163 27.22 -15.54 1.91
N VAL A 164 26.50 -14.91 0.97
CA VAL A 164 25.03 -14.94 0.91
C VAL A 164 24.60 -15.41 -0.47
N GLU A 165 23.67 -16.35 -0.51
CA GLU A 165 22.98 -16.75 -1.73
C GLU A 165 21.51 -16.34 -1.62
N ALA A 166 21.01 -15.61 -2.62
CA ALA A 166 19.61 -15.30 -2.78
C ALA A 166 19.12 -15.87 -4.12
N THR A 167 17.94 -16.50 -4.10
CA THR A 167 17.32 -17.11 -5.27
C THR A 167 15.92 -16.53 -5.46
N PRO A 168 15.77 -15.40 -6.18
CA PRO A 168 14.48 -14.87 -6.58
C PRO A 168 13.72 -15.87 -7.46
N GLN A 169 12.46 -16.10 -7.13
CA GLN A 169 11.54 -16.95 -7.87
C GLN A 169 10.19 -16.25 -8.02
N PRO A 170 10.07 -15.24 -8.90
CA PRO A 170 8.79 -14.61 -9.19
C PRO A 170 7.72 -15.64 -9.56
N ALA A 171 6.60 -15.61 -8.84
CA ALA A 171 5.49 -16.52 -9.06
C ALA A 171 4.15 -15.81 -8.77
N PRO A 172 3.07 -16.10 -9.50
CA PRO A 172 1.76 -15.52 -9.24
C PRO A 172 1.31 -15.70 -7.78
N ASP A 173 0.54 -14.75 -7.28
CA ASP A 173 -0.03 -14.76 -5.93
C ASP A 173 0.98 -14.76 -4.76
N THR A 174 2.22 -14.32 -5.00
CA THR A 174 3.28 -14.28 -3.98
C THR A 174 3.57 -12.89 -3.44
N VAL A 175 3.36 -11.85 -4.24
CA VAL A 175 3.43 -10.46 -3.79
C VAL A 175 2.04 -10.06 -3.32
N LEU A 176 1.86 -9.98 -2.01
CA LEU A 176 0.57 -9.69 -1.39
C LEU A 176 0.51 -8.22 -0.99
N VAL A 177 -0.36 -7.44 -1.60
CA VAL A 177 -0.52 -6.01 -1.33
C VAL A 177 -1.81 -5.79 -0.54
N THR A 178 -1.74 -5.01 0.53
CA THR A 178 -2.90 -4.51 1.24
C THR A 178 -2.89 -2.98 1.19
N GLN A 179 -3.99 -2.39 0.73
CA GLN A 179 -4.23 -0.96 0.77
C GLN A 179 -5.66 -0.72 1.26
N GLY A 180 -5.79 -0.22 2.48
CA GLY A 180 -7.09 -0.05 3.13
C GLY A 180 -7.89 -1.35 3.17
N LYS A 181 -9.07 -1.36 2.53
CA LYS A 181 -9.95 -2.53 2.43
C LYS A 181 -9.59 -3.47 1.27
N THR A 182 -8.68 -3.05 0.39
CA THR A 182 -8.35 -3.75 -0.85
C THR A 182 -7.14 -4.67 -0.63
N GLN A 183 -7.28 -5.92 -1.08
CA GLN A 183 -6.21 -6.90 -1.11
C GLN A 183 -5.89 -7.20 -2.57
N LEU A 184 -4.61 -7.08 -2.95
CA LEU A 184 -4.13 -7.39 -4.29
C LEU A 184 -3.04 -8.46 -4.21
N LYS A 185 -2.88 -9.19 -5.31
CA LYS A 185 -1.90 -10.24 -5.47
C LYS A 185 -1.19 -10.10 -6.79
N GLY A 186 0.14 -10.14 -6.78
CA GLY A 186 1.00 -10.12 -7.97
C GLY A 186 2.16 -11.09 -7.83
N GLN A 187 3.20 -10.93 -8.66
CA GLN A 187 4.32 -11.88 -8.73
C GLN A 187 5.70 -11.32 -8.42
N LYS A 188 5.93 -10.04 -8.71
CA LYS A 188 7.22 -9.37 -8.51
C LYS A 188 6.99 -7.88 -8.24
N LEU A 189 7.67 -7.34 -7.25
CA LEU A 189 7.80 -5.90 -7.00
C LEU A 189 9.18 -5.45 -7.49
N LEU A 190 9.19 -4.33 -8.22
CA LEU A 190 10.39 -3.62 -8.63
C LEU A 190 10.21 -2.13 -8.37
N TYR A 191 11.01 -1.56 -7.48
CA TYR A 191 11.11 -0.13 -7.26
C TYR A 191 12.48 0.37 -7.70
N ASP A 192 12.53 1.51 -8.38
CA ASP A 192 13.76 2.15 -8.80
C ASP A 192 13.72 3.67 -8.53
N GLU A 193 14.76 4.19 -7.90
CA GLU A 193 14.88 5.61 -7.61
C GLU A 193 14.94 6.50 -8.86
N SER A 194 15.32 5.97 -10.03
CA SER A 194 15.46 6.79 -11.25
C SER A 194 14.13 7.36 -11.74
N ASP A 195 13.03 6.65 -11.49
CA ASP A 195 11.67 7.11 -11.81
C ASP A 195 10.75 7.23 -10.60
N GLY A 196 11.13 6.69 -9.43
CA GLY A 196 10.32 6.76 -8.22
C GLY A 196 9.07 5.88 -8.27
N ILE A 197 9.01 4.91 -9.20
CA ILE A 197 7.83 4.08 -9.40
C ILE A 197 8.10 2.66 -8.92
N ALA A 198 7.30 2.22 -7.96
CA ALA A 198 7.20 0.83 -7.54
C ALA A 198 6.20 0.09 -8.43
N ARG A 199 6.70 -0.80 -9.29
CA ARG A 199 5.93 -1.62 -10.21
C ARG A 199 5.72 -3.02 -9.62
N ILE A 200 4.48 -3.47 -9.58
CA ILE A 200 4.13 -4.85 -9.23
C ILE A 200 3.60 -5.54 -10.47
N ASP A 201 4.35 -6.52 -10.96
CA ASP A 201 3.97 -7.28 -12.13
C ASP A 201 2.84 -8.26 -11.81
N GLY A 202 1.94 -8.43 -12.78
CA GLY A 202 0.84 -9.36 -12.74
C GLY A 202 1.14 -10.74 -13.35
N PRO A 203 0.12 -11.59 -13.49
CA PRO A 203 -1.31 -11.25 -13.42
C PRO A 203 -1.70 -10.72 -12.04
N ILE A 204 -2.36 -9.56 -12.01
CA ILE A 204 -2.86 -8.98 -10.76
C ILE A 204 -4.28 -9.47 -10.55
N SER A 205 -4.56 -9.99 -9.36
CA SER A 205 -5.92 -10.21 -8.88
C SER A 205 -6.17 -9.35 -7.64
N PHE A 206 -7.38 -8.83 -7.48
CA PHE A 206 -7.74 -8.12 -6.27
C PHE A 206 -9.14 -8.46 -5.76
N THR A 207 -9.31 -8.27 -4.45
CA THR A 207 -10.58 -8.41 -3.74
C THR A 207 -10.76 -7.23 -2.79
N ARG A 208 -12.00 -6.75 -2.67
CA ARG A 208 -12.36 -5.67 -1.75
C ARG A 208 -13.78 -5.89 -1.23
N PRO A 209 -14.00 -5.97 0.09
CA PRO A 209 -15.33 -5.91 0.66
C PRO A 209 -15.97 -4.52 0.41
N SER A 210 -17.24 -4.50 0.00
CA SER A 210 -18.06 -3.27 -0.11
C SER A 210 -19.42 -3.46 0.59
N GLN A 211 -20.20 -2.39 0.69
CA GLN A 211 -21.53 -2.45 1.31
C GLN A 211 -22.48 -3.34 0.49
N ASP A 212 -22.33 -3.28 -0.83
CA ASP A 212 -23.15 -3.98 -1.82
C ASP A 212 -22.53 -5.32 -2.27
N GLY A 213 -21.61 -5.87 -1.48
CA GLY A 213 -21.01 -7.19 -1.69
C GLY A 213 -19.53 -7.17 -2.03
N LEU A 214 -18.98 -8.30 -2.49
CA LEU A 214 -17.56 -8.39 -2.81
C LEU A 214 -17.27 -7.77 -4.19
N LEU A 215 -16.31 -6.85 -4.24
CA LEU A 215 -15.71 -6.37 -5.47
C LEU A 215 -14.47 -7.20 -5.78
N THR A 216 -14.36 -7.69 -7.01
CA THR A 216 -13.21 -8.46 -7.48
C THR A 216 -12.70 -7.88 -8.79
N GLY A 217 -11.47 -8.20 -9.16
CA GLY A 217 -11.00 -7.81 -10.47
C GLY A 217 -9.58 -8.21 -10.78
N SER A 218 -9.09 -7.69 -11.91
CA SER A 218 -7.80 -8.04 -12.47
C SER A 218 -7.15 -6.88 -13.22
N SER A 219 -5.83 -6.89 -13.31
CA SER A 219 -5.03 -5.99 -14.17
C SER A 219 -3.70 -6.66 -14.57
N ALA A 220 -2.94 -6.02 -15.45
CA ALA A 220 -1.63 -6.52 -15.88
C ALA A 220 -0.51 -6.16 -14.89
N SER A 221 -0.58 -4.99 -14.25
CA SER A 221 0.37 -4.55 -13.23
C SER A 221 -0.24 -3.47 -12.31
N ILE A 222 0.48 -3.20 -11.22
CA ILE A 222 0.22 -2.05 -10.33
C ILE A 222 1.44 -1.12 -10.44
N GLU A 223 1.19 0.18 -10.55
CA GLU A 223 2.20 1.22 -10.45
C GLU A 223 1.89 2.04 -9.19
N VAL A 224 2.86 2.15 -8.28
CA VAL A 224 2.82 3.05 -7.13
C VAL A 224 3.85 4.13 -7.36
N ASN A 225 3.38 5.33 -7.69
CA ASN A 225 4.24 6.50 -7.78
C ASN A 225 4.51 6.99 -6.35
N VAL A 226 5.77 6.90 -5.92
CA VAL A 226 6.15 7.32 -4.58
C VAL A 226 5.98 8.82 -4.44
N ASP A 227 6.42 9.62 -5.42
CA ASP A 227 6.38 11.08 -5.37
C ASP A 227 4.95 11.63 -5.36
N GLU A 228 4.07 11.05 -6.17
CA GLU A 228 2.67 11.49 -6.26
C GLU A 228 1.76 10.81 -5.23
N GLU A 229 2.29 9.87 -4.43
CA GLU A 229 1.52 9.03 -3.49
C GLU A 229 0.29 8.40 -4.15
N GLN A 230 0.47 7.97 -5.40
CA GLN A 230 -0.62 7.52 -6.26
C GLN A 230 -0.47 6.04 -6.61
N THR A 231 -1.56 5.29 -6.46
CA THR A 231 -1.62 3.87 -6.84
C THR A 231 -2.50 3.71 -8.08
N VAL A 232 -1.98 3.06 -9.11
CA VAL A 232 -2.63 2.88 -10.41
C VAL A 232 -2.59 1.41 -10.83
N LEU A 233 -3.74 0.85 -11.17
CA LEU A 233 -3.84 -0.44 -11.86
C LEU A 233 -3.69 -0.20 -13.36
N VAL A 234 -2.85 -1.00 -14.03
CA VAL A 234 -2.49 -0.78 -15.43
C VAL A 234 -2.73 -2.04 -16.25
N GLY A 235 -3.25 -1.84 -17.46
CA GLY A 235 -3.40 -2.86 -18.48
C GLY A 235 -4.66 -3.71 -18.28
N ASN A 236 -5.64 -3.52 -19.18
CA ASN A 236 -6.88 -4.29 -19.26
C ASN A 236 -7.55 -4.49 -17.89
N VAL A 237 -7.70 -3.39 -17.14
CA VAL A 237 -8.28 -3.44 -15.81
C VAL A 237 -9.75 -3.85 -15.91
N VAL A 238 -10.15 -4.82 -15.10
CA VAL A 238 -11.54 -5.29 -15.01
C VAL A 238 -11.96 -5.26 -13.55
N LEU A 239 -13.05 -4.57 -13.25
CA LEU A 239 -13.73 -4.57 -11.95
C LEU A 239 -15.06 -5.31 -12.08
N LYS A 240 -15.38 -6.21 -11.16
CA LYS A 240 -16.61 -7.01 -11.14
C LYS A 240 -17.26 -6.89 -9.77
N SER A 241 -18.47 -6.34 -9.73
CA SER A 241 -19.28 -6.32 -8.51
C SER A 241 -20.17 -7.57 -8.42
N GLN A 242 -20.54 -7.94 -7.20
CA GLN A 242 -21.49 -9.03 -6.97
C GLN A 242 -22.87 -8.76 -7.57
N GLY A 243 -23.27 -7.49 -7.70
CA GLY A 243 -24.49 -7.04 -8.37
C GLY A 243 -24.47 -7.15 -9.90
N GLY A 244 -23.50 -7.86 -10.48
CA GLY A 244 -23.40 -8.15 -11.91
C GLY A 244 -22.82 -7.01 -12.76
N ARG A 245 -22.35 -5.92 -12.14
CA ARG A 245 -21.68 -4.83 -12.87
C ARG A 245 -20.27 -5.25 -13.23
N ILE A 246 -19.89 -5.03 -14.49
CA ILE A 246 -18.54 -5.25 -15.01
C ILE A 246 -18.05 -3.92 -15.57
N SER A 247 -16.95 -3.40 -15.03
CA SER A 247 -16.31 -2.17 -15.53
C SER A 247 -14.91 -2.46 -16.05
N ARG A 248 -14.52 -1.82 -17.15
CA ARG A 248 -13.28 -2.05 -17.88
C ARG A 248 -12.60 -0.73 -18.19
N ALA A 249 -11.28 -0.69 -18.09
CA ALA A 249 -10.48 0.48 -18.42
C ALA A 249 -9.04 0.10 -18.78
N ALA A 250 -8.32 1.02 -19.41
CA ALA A 250 -6.89 0.84 -19.66
C ALA A 250 -6.06 1.07 -18.39
N ARG A 251 -6.46 2.07 -17.59
CA ARG A 251 -5.86 2.40 -16.29
C ARG A 251 -6.95 2.66 -15.27
N VAL A 252 -6.68 2.34 -14.00
CA VAL A 252 -7.56 2.69 -12.88
C VAL A 252 -6.74 3.30 -11.77
N GLU A 253 -7.00 4.56 -11.47
CA GLU A 253 -6.42 5.20 -10.30
C GLU A 253 -7.30 4.94 -9.08
N TYR A 254 -6.66 4.55 -7.97
CA TYR A 254 -7.36 4.19 -6.75
C TYR A 254 -7.16 5.26 -5.66
N ASP A 255 -8.27 5.71 -5.06
CA ASP A 255 -8.27 6.56 -3.88
C ASP A 255 -9.04 5.88 -2.75
N ASP A 256 -8.28 5.32 -1.80
CA ASP A 256 -8.83 4.64 -0.62
C ASP A 256 -9.61 5.60 0.30
N GLN A 257 -9.13 6.84 0.44
CA GLN A 257 -9.71 7.80 1.36
C GLN A 257 -11.07 8.29 0.85
N ALA A 258 -11.16 8.52 -0.46
CA ALA A 258 -12.42 8.86 -1.11
C ALA A 258 -13.32 7.64 -1.34
N ASN A 259 -12.80 6.41 -1.19
CA ASN A 259 -13.46 5.17 -1.63
C ASN A 259 -13.90 5.23 -3.10
N THR A 260 -13.07 5.82 -3.96
CA THR A 260 -13.36 5.94 -5.39
C THR A 260 -12.26 5.34 -6.26
N ALA A 261 -12.65 4.90 -7.44
CA ALA A 261 -11.73 4.50 -8.50
C ALA A 261 -12.02 5.31 -9.76
N ARG A 262 -10.99 5.94 -10.32
CA ARG A 262 -11.08 6.66 -11.59
C ARG A 262 -10.64 5.73 -12.71
N LEU A 263 -11.60 5.29 -13.52
CA LEU A 263 -11.39 4.42 -14.67
C LEU A 263 -11.09 5.28 -15.89
N ILE A 264 -9.90 5.09 -16.45
CA ILE A 264 -9.37 5.90 -17.54
C ILE A 264 -9.23 5.01 -18.78
N GLY A 265 -9.97 5.37 -19.82
CA GLY A 265 -9.89 4.77 -21.14
C GLY A 265 -8.88 5.47 -22.04
N THR A 266 -8.55 4.83 -23.15
CA THR A 266 -7.86 5.44 -24.29
C THR A 266 -8.86 5.72 -25.40
N SER A 267 -8.43 6.39 -26.46
CA SER A 267 -9.23 6.57 -27.68
C SER A 267 -9.62 5.25 -28.34
N GLU A 268 -8.78 4.23 -28.21
CA GLU A 268 -9.00 2.90 -28.79
C GLU A 268 -9.81 1.99 -27.85
N GLN A 269 -9.69 2.21 -26.54
CA GLN A 269 -10.36 1.44 -25.50
C GLN A 269 -10.96 2.39 -24.46
N PRO A 270 -12.17 2.94 -24.69
CA PRO A 270 -12.82 3.79 -23.71
C PRO A 270 -13.08 3.04 -22.40
N ALA A 271 -13.19 3.79 -21.30
CA ALA A 271 -13.66 3.22 -20.04
C ALA A 271 -15.13 2.83 -20.21
N GLU A 272 -15.47 1.62 -19.80
CA GLU A 272 -16.78 1.02 -19.99
C GLU A 272 -17.31 0.49 -18.65
N SER A 273 -18.60 0.67 -18.38
CA SER A 273 -19.30 -0.02 -17.31
C SER A 273 -20.60 -0.61 -17.83
N VAL A 274 -20.79 -1.90 -17.59
CA VAL A 274 -21.97 -2.66 -18.01
C VAL A 274 -22.66 -3.21 -16.77
N GLN A 275 -23.97 -3.01 -16.64
CA GLN A 275 -24.79 -3.68 -15.62
C GLN A 275 -26.11 -4.13 -16.25
N GLY A 276 -26.34 -5.44 -16.33
CA GLY A 276 -27.49 -5.97 -17.06
C GLY A 276 -27.41 -5.62 -18.55
N GLY A 277 -28.40 -4.87 -19.05
CA GLY A 277 -28.43 -4.35 -20.41
C GLY A 277 -27.89 -2.93 -20.56
N ASP A 278 -27.58 -2.24 -19.46
CA ASP A 278 -27.13 -0.84 -19.49
C ASP A 278 -25.63 -0.78 -19.71
N VAL A 279 -25.21 0.07 -20.64
CA VAL A 279 -23.81 0.26 -21.04
C VAL A 279 -23.46 1.74 -20.99
N LEU A 280 -22.45 2.09 -20.20
CA LEU A 280 -21.91 3.44 -20.08
C LEU A 280 -20.47 3.46 -20.57
N ARG A 281 -20.15 4.36 -21.51
CA ARG A 281 -18.80 4.54 -22.04
C ARG A 281 -18.38 6.00 -22.01
N ALA A 282 -17.16 6.25 -21.57
CA ALA A 282 -16.53 7.57 -21.57
C ALA A 282 -15.01 7.44 -21.60
N GLN A 283 -14.32 8.57 -21.76
CA GLN A 283 -12.86 8.61 -21.53
C GLN A 283 -12.53 8.42 -20.04
N GLU A 284 -13.39 8.94 -19.15
CA GLU A 284 -13.25 8.81 -17.70
C GLU A 284 -14.58 8.41 -17.06
N LEU A 285 -14.55 7.35 -16.25
CA LEU A 285 -15.63 6.98 -15.35
C LEU A 285 -15.15 7.07 -13.91
N LEU A 286 -15.93 7.70 -13.05
CA LEU A 286 -15.71 7.68 -11.61
C LEU A 286 -16.59 6.59 -10.98
N TYR A 287 -15.97 5.63 -10.31
CA TYR A 287 -16.63 4.51 -9.65
C TYR A 287 -16.59 4.72 -8.13
N ASP A 288 -17.75 4.71 -7.48
CA ASP A 288 -17.88 4.65 -6.01
C ASP A 288 -17.78 3.19 -5.54
N LEU A 289 -16.69 2.86 -4.85
CA LEU A 289 -16.33 1.48 -4.52
C LEU A 289 -17.17 0.90 -3.38
N ASP A 290 -17.88 1.74 -2.62
CA ASP A 290 -18.73 1.28 -1.52
C ASP A 290 -20.18 1.08 -1.98
N ARG A 291 -20.69 1.97 -2.84
CA ARG A 291 -22.09 2.00 -3.32
C ARG A 291 -22.29 1.37 -4.71
N ASN A 292 -21.22 0.92 -5.35
CA ASN A 292 -21.26 0.37 -6.72
C ASN A 292 -21.92 1.28 -7.77
N GLU A 293 -21.81 2.60 -7.57
CA GLU A 293 -22.30 3.62 -8.48
C GLU A 293 -21.20 4.06 -9.45
N VAL A 294 -21.58 4.35 -10.70
CA VAL A 294 -20.65 4.85 -11.73
C VAL A 294 -21.19 6.11 -12.34
N VAL A 295 -20.34 7.14 -12.39
CA VAL A 295 -20.65 8.44 -13.00
C VAL A 295 -19.66 8.70 -14.13
N ALA A 296 -20.17 8.98 -15.32
CA ALA A 296 -19.32 9.42 -16.42
C ALA A 296 -18.95 10.89 -16.28
N ARG A 297 -17.68 11.21 -16.54
CA ARG A 297 -17.20 12.58 -16.63
C ARG A 297 -16.65 12.82 -18.04
N ALA A 298 -17.12 13.88 -18.67
CA ALA A 298 -16.56 14.32 -19.94
C ALA A 298 -15.31 15.15 -19.64
N ALA A 299 -14.16 14.72 -20.15
CA ALA A 299 -13.02 15.62 -20.29
C ALA A 299 -13.40 16.77 -21.26
N PRO A 300 -12.73 17.93 -21.21
CA PRO A 300 -12.92 18.98 -22.20
C PRO A 300 -12.76 18.44 -23.63
N GLY A 301 -13.84 18.46 -24.42
CA GLY A 301 -13.86 17.89 -25.78
C GLY A 301 -14.10 16.37 -25.87
N GLY A 302 -14.29 15.68 -24.74
CA GLY A 302 -14.67 14.27 -24.70
C GLY A 302 -16.15 14.03 -24.96
N THR A 303 -16.49 12.80 -25.38
CA THR A 303 -17.88 12.36 -25.58
C THR A 303 -18.24 11.33 -24.51
N ILE A 304 -19.46 11.41 -23.98
CA ILE A 304 -20.07 10.38 -23.14
C ILE A 304 -21.13 9.69 -23.99
N THR A 305 -21.12 8.36 -24.03
CA THR A 305 -22.14 7.56 -24.71
C THR A 305 -22.75 6.57 -23.71
N GLY A 306 -24.07 6.49 -23.69
CA GLY A 306 -24.81 5.55 -22.84
C GLY A 306 -25.92 4.87 -23.62
N GLU A 307 -26.09 3.58 -23.41
CA GLU A 307 -27.20 2.77 -23.88
C GLU A 307 -27.91 2.23 -22.63
N PHE A 308 -29.20 2.49 -22.49
CA PHE A 308 -30.00 2.07 -21.35
C PHE A 308 -31.22 1.31 -21.85
N GLN A 309 -31.55 0.20 -21.20
CA GLN A 309 -32.75 -0.53 -21.56
C GLN A 309 -33.96 0.05 -20.83
N ASP A 310 -34.92 0.56 -21.61
CA ASP A 310 -36.24 0.89 -21.08
C ASP A 310 -36.91 -0.42 -20.62
N GLY A 311 -37.25 -0.48 -19.33
CA GLY A 311 -37.83 -1.67 -18.73
C GLY A 311 -39.24 -1.97 -19.25
N GLU A 312 -39.37 -2.63 -20.39
CA GLU A 312 -40.62 -3.27 -20.78
C GLU A 312 -40.72 -4.64 -20.13
N SER A 313 -41.44 -4.70 -19.02
CA SER A 313 -42.19 -5.92 -18.65
C SER A 313 -43.32 -6.12 -19.66
N SER A 314 -43.00 -6.52 -20.88
CA SER A 314 -44.00 -6.82 -21.91
C SER A 314 -44.59 -8.21 -21.70
N SER A 315 -45.34 -8.41 -20.61
CA SER A 315 -46.44 -9.38 -20.64
C SER A 315 -47.66 -8.69 -21.24
N GLY A 316 -47.56 -8.33 -22.52
CA GLY A 316 -48.71 -7.93 -23.32
C GLY A 316 -49.60 -9.15 -23.54
N ALA A 317 -50.46 -9.44 -22.56
CA ALA A 317 -51.61 -10.29 -22.80
C ALA A 317 -52.48 -9.58 -23.87
N PRO A 318 -52.80 -10.23 -25.00
CA PRO A 318 -53.67 -9.61 -25.99
C PRO A 318 -55.03 -9.34 -25.33
N ALA A 319 -55.44 -8.07 -25.34
CA ALA A 319 -56.78 -7.66 -24.94
C ALA A 319 -57.79 -8.44 -25.79
N ALA A 320 -58.55 -9.32 -25.14
CA ALA A 320 -59.67 -10.00 -25.76
C ALA A 320 -60.70 -8.93 -26.20
N PRO A 321 -61.25 -9.01 -27.43
CA PRO A 321 -62.26 -8.08 -27.89
C PRO A 321 -63.55 -8.23 -27.06
N PRO A 322 -64.29 -7.13 -26.83
CA PRO A 322 -65.52 -7.17 -26.04
C PRO A 322 -66.58 -8.01 -26.74
N THR A 323 -67.07 -9.04 -26.05
CA THR A 323 -68.21 -9.86 -26.48
C THR A 323 -69.46 -8.99 -26.54
N LEU A 324 -69.99 -8.78 -27.75
CA LEU A 324 -71.31 -8.17 -27.95
C LEU A 324 -72.39 -9.11 -27.41
N LEU A 325 -73.20 -8.63 -26.47
CA LEU A 325 -74.43 -9.28 -26.02
C LEU A 325 -75.46 -9.29 -27.16
N PRO A 326 -76.04 -10.44 -27.54
CA PRO A 326 -77.17 -10.45 -28.46
C PRO A 326 -78.44 -9.99 -27.73
N THR A 327 -79.06 -8.94 -28.27
CA THR A 327 -80.45 -8.54 -28.02
C THR A 327 -81.43 -9.65 -28.42
N ALA A 328 -82.49 -9.77 -27.61
CA ALA A 328 -83.56 -10.76 -27.62
C ALA A 328 -84.38 -10.86 -28.94
N PRO A 329 -85.23 -11.89 -29.04
CA PRO A 329 -86.67 -11.63 -28.80
C PRO A 329 -87.26 -12.36 -27.59
#